data_AF-A0ABD6EF96-F1
#
_entry.id   AF-A0ABD6EF96-F1
#
_cell.length_a   1.000
_cell.length_b   1.000
_cell.length_c   1.000
_cell.angle_alpha   90.00
_cell.angle_beta   90.00
_cell.angle_gamma   90.00
#
_symmetry.space_group_name_H-M   'P 1'
#
loop_
_entity.id
_entity.type
_entity.pdbx_description
1 polymer ?
#
loop_
_entity_poly.entity_id
_entity_poly.type
_entity_poly.pdbx_seq_one_letter_code
_entity_poly.pdbx_strand_id
1 'polypeptide(L)'
;MSKRKVLLMGKSGSGKTSMRSIIFANYIARDTSRLGPTMEVEHAHVRFLGNLVLHLWDCGGQEAFMENYLASQKDQIFKNVQVTFTSDLAY
;
A
#
# COMPACT_ATOMS: atom_id res chain seq x y z
N MET A 1 -9.21 16.48 12.35
CA MET A 1 -9.30 15.28 11.50
C MET A 1 -8.46 14.18 12.11
N SER A 2 -9.01 12.97 12.22
CA SER A 2 -8.22 11.80 12.66
C SER A 2 -7.32 11.35 11.51
N LYS A 3 -6.06 11.01 11.79
CA LYS A 3 -5.11 10.48 10.79
C LYS A 3 -4.83 9.03 11.11
N ARG A 4 -4.89 8.16 10.11
CA ARG A 4 -4.61 6.72 10.25
C ARG A 4 -3.67 6.27 9.15
N LYS A 5 -2.55 5.67 9.54
CA LYS A 5 -1.63 4.97 8.64
C LYS A 5 -2.19 3.59 8.31
N VAL A 6 -2.30 3.34 7.01
CA VAL A 6 -2.75 2.06 6.45
C VAL A 6 -1.63 1.54 5.57
N LEU A 7 -1.16 0.34 5.88
CA LEU A 7 -0.06 -0.32 5.18
C LEU A 7 -0.62 -1.33 4.18
N LEU A 8 -0.25 -1.21 2.91
CA LEU A 8 -0.51 -2.22 1.87
C LEU A 8 0.81 -2.94 1.61
N MET A 9 0.90 -4.20 2.04
CA MET A 9 2.12 -5.00 1.96
C MET A 9 1.80 -6.39 1.40
N GLY A 10 2.80 -7.10 0.89
CA GLY A 10 2.62 -8.42 0.27
C GLY A 10 3.42 -8.58 -1.00
N LYS A 11 3.51 -9.81 -1.51
CA LYS A 11 4.42 -10.16 -2.62
C LYS A 11 4.21 -9.29 -3.87
N SER A 12 5.27 -9.08 -4.65
CA SER A 12 5.17 -8.41 -5.96
C SER A 12 4.11 -9.09 -6.84
N GLY A 13 3.32 -8.30 -7.57
CA GLY A 13 2.24 -8.80 -8.42
C GLY A 13 0.92 -9.15 -7.72
N SER A 14 0.83 -9.09 -6.39
CA SER A 14 -0.39 -9.47 -5.66
C SER A 14 -1.56 -8.48 -5.72
N GLY A 15 -1.43 -7.38 -6.48
CA GLY A 15 -2.53 -6.44 -6.75
C GLY A 15 -2.72 -5.31 -5.74
N LYS A 16 -1.75 -5.02 -4.87
CA LYS A 16 -1.80 -3.93 -3.86
C LYS A 16 -2.12 -2.56 -4.47
N THR A 17 -1.33 -2.15 -5.45
CA THR A 17 -1.48 -0.88 -6.18
C THR A 17 -2.78 -0.84 -6.98
N SER A 18 -3.20 -1.97 -7.55
CA SER A 18 -4.48 -2.12 -8.24
C SER A 18 -5.66 -1.86 -7.28
N MET A 19 -5.65 -2.48 -6.10
CA MET A 19 -6.66 -2.29 -5.07
C MET A 19 -6.71 -0.83 -4.61
N ARG A 20 -5.55 -0.22 -4.31
CA ARG A 20 -5.47 1.21 -3.95
C ARG A 20 -6.11 2.09 -5.02
N SER A 21 -5.78 1.83 -6.29
CA SER A 21 -6.20 2.68 -7.41
C SER A 21 -7.71 2.55 -7.67
N ILE A 22 -8.26 1.34 -7.57
CA ILE A 22 -9.70 1.10 -7.73
C ILE A 22 -10.50 1.78 -6.61
N ILE A 23 -10.09 1.58 -5.36
CA ILE A 23 -10.86 2.06 -4.20
C ILE A 23 -10.71 3.58 -4.01
N PHE A 24 -9.52 4.13 -4.27
CA PHE A 24 -9.17 5.49 -3.85
C PHE A 24 -8.75 6.44 -4.97
N ALA A 25 -8.61 5.98 -6.22
CA ALA A 25 -8.20 6.82 -7.36
C ALA A 25 -9.12 6.69 -8.58
N ASN A 26 -10.30 6.09 -8.43
CA ASN A 26 -11.31 5.91 -9.49
C ASN A 26 -10.81 5.14 -10.73
N TYR A 27 -9.84 4.24 -10.56
CA TYR A 27 -9.45 3.35 -11.64
C TYR A 27 -10.55 2.30 -11.87
N ILE A 28 -10.83 2.02 -13.14
CA ILE A 28 -11.54 0.78 -13.49
C ILE A 28 -10.56 -0.39 -13.49
N ALA A 29 -11.04 -1.60 -13.21
CA ALA A 29 -10.19 -2.79 -13.11
C ALA A 29 -9.36 -3.05 -14.39
N ARG A 30 -9.87 -2.70 -15.57
CA ARG A 30 -9.13 -2.82 -16.83
C ARG A 30 -7.84 -1.97 -16.86
N ASP A 31 -7.88 -0.78 -16.27
CA ASP A 31 -6.77 0.18 -16.32
C ASP A 31 -5.62 -0.22 -15.38
N THR A 32 -5.87 -1.10 -14.40
CA THR A 32 -4.81 -1.55 -13.49
C THR A 32 -3.75 -2.39 -14.20
N SER A 33 -4.05 -2.94 -15.39
CA SER A 33 -3.07 -3.63 -16.24
C SER A 33 -1.90 -2.74 -16.70
N ARG A 34 -2.07 -1.42 -16.65
CA ARG A 34 -1.06 -0.42 -17.03
C ARG A 34 -0.18 0.03 -15.86
N LEU A 35 -0.48 -0.42 -14.64
CA LEU A 35 0.29 -0.06 -13.46
C LEU A 35 1.64 -0.78 -13.49
N GLY A 36 2.71 -0.01 -13.36
CA GLY A 36 4.05 -0.56 -13.18
C GLY A 36 4.25 -1.13 -11.77
N PRO A 37 5.35 -1.87 -11.55
CA PRO A 37 5.73 -2.27 -10.20
C PRO A 37 5.97 -1.04 -9.32
N THR A 38 5.42 -1.04 -8.11
CA THR A 38 5.70 0.00 -7.12
C THR A 38 7.17 -0.10 -6.70
N MET A 39 7.85 1.05 -6.72
CA MET A 39 9.24 1.19 -6.30
C MET A 39 9.27 1.72 -4.88
N GLU A 40 9.96 1.03 -3.98
CA GLU A 40 9.97 1.37 -2.56
C GLU A 40 8.54 1.58 -2.01
N VAL A 41 8.29 2.67 -1.27
CA VAL A 41 6.97 2.98 -0.69
C VAL A 41 6.34 4.15 -1.45
N GLU A 42 5.19 3.90 -2.05
CA GLU A 42 4.35 4.96 -2.59
C GLU A 42 3.35 5.45 -1.53
N HIS A 43 3.32 6.77 -1.32
CA HIS A 43 2.45 7.40 -0.35
C HIS A 43 1.23 8.03 -1.02
N ALA A 44 0.05 7.85 -0.42
CA ALA A 44 -1.15 8.59 -0.79
C ALA A 44 -1.93 9.04 0.44
N HIS A 45 -2.49 10.25 0.38
CA HIS A 45 -3.34 10.80 1.43
C HIS A 45 -4.77 10.90 0.92
N VAL A 46 -5.69 10.17 1.55
CA VAL A 46 -7.08 10.09 1.11
C VAL A 46 -7.99 10.56 2.22
N ARG A 47 -8.86 11.54 1.92
CA ARG A 47 -9.93 11.92 2.82
C ARG A 47 -11.04 10.87 2.73
N PHE A 48 -11.36 10.26 3.85
CA PHE A 48 -12.36 9.19 3.96
C PHE A 48 -13.42 9.60 4.98
N LEU A 49 -14.69 9.38 4.66
CA LEU A 49 -15.83 9.65 5.56
C LEU A 49 -15.79 11.05 6.24
N GLY A 50 -15.37 12.08 5.50
CA GLY A 50 -15.38 13.47 5.94
C GLY A 50 -14.23 13.88 6.86
N ASN A 51 -14.11 13.27 8.05
CA ASN A 51 -13.20 13.71 9.11
C ASN A 51 -11.94 12.83 9.31
N LEU A 52 -11.83 11.72 8.56
CA LEU A 52 -10.71 10.79 8.60
C LEU A 52 -9.79 11.03 7.40
N VAL A 53 -8.48 10.98 7.63
CA VAL A 53 -7.46 10.97 6.59
C VAL A 53 -6.69 9.66 6.69
N LEU A 54 -6.74 8.87 5.62
CA LEU A 54 -5.95 7.67 5.47
C LEU A 54 -4.62 8.03 4.83
N HIS A 55 -3.53 7.67 5.51
CA HIS A 55 -2.17 7.72 5.00
C HIS A 55 -1.85 6.33 4.48
N LEU A 56 -2.10 6.11 3.19
CA LEU A 56 -1.84 4.86 2.51
C LEU A 56 -0.34 4.75 2.21
N TRP A 57 0.25 3.64 2.63
CA TRP A 57 1.63 3.27 2.37
C TRP A 57 1.60 2.02 1.51
N ASP A 58 1.71 2.21 0.20
CA ASP A 58 1.72 1.15 -0.80
C ASP A 58 3.15 0.66 -0.98
N CYS A 59 3.50 -0.45 -0.34
CA CYS A 59 4.86 -0.98 -0.33
C CYS A 59 5.10 -1.87 -1.55
N GLY A 60 6.16 -1.58 -2.30
CA GLY A 60 6.69 -2.46 -3.34
C GLY A 60 6.96 -3.86 -2.78
N GLY A 61 6.45 -4.89 -3.45
CA GLY A 61 6.49 -6.27 -2.96
C GLY A 61 7.69 -7.09 -3.46
N GLN A 62 8.65 -6.46 -4.12
CA GLN A 62 9.88 -7.08 -4.59
C GLN A 62 10.75 -7.48 -3.38
N GLU A 63 11.43 -8.62 -3.47
CA GLU A 63 12.17 -9.22 -2.35
C GLU A 63 13.17 -8.26 -1.72
N ALA A 64 13.99 -7.58 -2.53
CA ALA A 64 14.96 -6.60 -2.05
C ALA A 64 14.34 -5.45 -1.22
N PHE A 65 13.15 -4.98 -1.59
CA PHE A 65 12.45 -3.95 -0.82
C PHE A 65 11.85 -4.53 0.46
N MET A 66 11.27 -5.72 0.39
CA MET A 66 10.70 -6.42 1.55
C MET A 66 11.75 -6.69 2.62
N GLU A 67 12.94 -7.14 2.24
CA GLU A 67 14.08 -7.31 3.15
C GLU A 67 14.45 -5.99 3.83
N ASN A 68 14.56 -4.91 3.05
CA ASN A 68 14.89 -3.59 3.58
C ASN A 68 13.83 -3.05 4.55
N TYR A 69 12.54 -3.29 4.27
CA TYR A 69 11.44 -2.92 5.19
C TYR A 69 11.51 -3.67 6.52
N LEU A 70 11.92 -4.93 6.51
CA LEU A 70 12.03 -5.76 7.70
C LEU A 70 13.32 -5.51 8.48
N ALA A 71 14.36 -5.01 7.80
CA ALA A 71 15.66 -4.67 8.38
C ALA A 71 15.78 -3.16 8.64
N SER A 72 16.38 -2.41 7.71
CA SER A 72 16.83 -1.04 7.94
C SER A 72 15.69 -0.01 8.07
N GLN A 73 14.52 -0.27 7.48
CA GLN A 73 13.38 0.66 7.52
C GLN A 73 12.26 0.23 8.48
N LYS A 74 12.49 -0.81 9.30
CA LYS A 74 11.46 -1.43 10.14
C LYS A 74 10.66 -0.43 10.97
N ASP A 75 11.33 0.47 11.67
CA ASP A 75 10.64 1.46 12.51
C ASP A 75 9.82 2.44 11.69
N GLN A 76 10.33 2.89 10.54
CA GLN A 76 9.60 3.79 9.66
C GLN A 76 8.35 3.12 9.07
N ILE A 77 8.45 1.85 8.68
CA ILE A 77 7.37 1.10 8.03
C ILE A 77 6.30 0.69 9.05
N PHE A 78 6.68 0.13 10.19
CA PHE A 78 5.73 -0.54 11.08
C PHE A 78 5.27 0.30 12.28
N LYS A 79 5.92 1.44 12.57
CA LYS A 79 5.46 2.32 13.65
C LYS A 79 4.16 3.02 13.28
N ASN A 80 3.25 3.11 14.26
CA ASN A 80 1.96 3.80 14.18
C ASN A 80 1.04 3.31 13.05
N VAL A 81 1.16 2.06 12.61
CA VAL A 81 0.23 1.42 11.66
C VAL A 81 -1.06 1.07 12.39
N GLN A 82 -2.21 1.44 11.82
CA GLN A 82 -3.52 1.06 12.39
C GLN A 82 -4.18 -0.10 11.65
N VAL A 83 -3.89 -0.27 10.37
CA VAL A 83 -4.41 -1.38 9.56
C VAL A 83 -3.31 -1.81 8.60
N THR A 84 -3.15 -3.12 8.44
CA THR A 84 -2.29 -3.73 7.43
C THR A 84 -3.15 -4.61 6.53
N PHE A 85 -3.05 -4.41 5.21
CA PHE A 85 -3.57 -5.33 4.22
C PHE A 85 -2.41 -6.13 3.64
N THR A 86 -2.46 -7.44 3.80
CA THR A 86 -1.53 -8.39 3.18
C THR A 86 -2.26 -9.14 2.06
N SER A 87 -1.85 -8.94 0.81
CA SER A 87 -2.34 -9.75 -0.30
C SER A 87 -1.27 -10.77 -0.68
N ASP A 88 -1.48 -12.02 -0.27
CA ASP A 88 -0.87 -13.20 -0.86
C ASP A 88 -2.01 -14.02 -1.46
N LEU A 89 -2.25 -13.87 -2.77
CA LEU A 89 -2.98 -14.89 -3.52
C LEU A 89 -1.97 -16.01 -3.78
N ALA A 90 -1.81 -16.88 -2.80
CA ALA A 90 -1.18 -18.17 -3.00
C ALA A 90 -2.15 -19.03 -3.82
N TYR A 91 -1.79 -19.31 -5.08
CA TYR A 91 -2.05 -20.62 -5.64
C TYR A 91 -0.85 -21.50 -5.33
#